data_AF-A0A3D4XCE1-F1
#
_entry.id   AF-A0A3D4XCE1-F1
#
_cell.length_a   1.000
_cell.length_b   1.000
_cell.length_c   1.000
_cell.angle_alpha   90.00
_cell.angle_beta   90.00
_cell.angle_gamma   90.00
#
_symmetry.space_group_name_H-M   'P 1'
#
loop_
_entity.id
_entity.type
_entity.pdbx_description
1 polymer ?
#
loop_
_entity_poly.entity_id
_entity_poly.type
_entity_poly.pdbx_seq_one_letter_code
_entity_poly.pdbx_strand_id
1 'polypeptide(L)'
;RESAVSLPAGEHEKENIPPPVHHSTAAYDKTPTEAATSDGHGTPASAPAIPDAPPVPRFTRDKLDALKQDADFSQLLFLTETYLGKTLNSTEINALCYYYDTLKFPAELIEYLVESCVSKGHKSFHYIEAVAQRWHSAGIRTVQEAKQQSSQYTKQYYSVLRAFGITDRSPIEQEIHMIDHWTNDFGFSTDLICEACSRTIQAINKASFSYADSILANWQKQKVHSRKDLEVIDARHTGAKPPRANSNEKKSQANNRFNNFSQREYDYRELEQKLLKKQ
;
A
#
# COMPACT_ATOMS: atom_id res chain seq x y z
N ARG A 1 36.89 40.84 43.32
CA ARG A 1 36.73 41.74 42.14
C ARG A 1 37.64 41.16 41.08
N GLU A 2 37.19 40.59 39.98
CA GLU A 2 36.02 40.88 39.14
C GLU A 2 35.34 39.59 38.67
N SER A 3 34.07 39.74 38.29
CA SER A 3 33.17 38.69 37.84
C SER A 3 33.31 38.46 36.34
N ALA A 4 33.29 37.19 35.90
CA ALA A 4 33.06 36.81 34.51
C ALA A 4 31.84 35.87 34.46
N VAL A 5 30.79 36.38 33.82
CA VAL A 5 29.48 35.77 33.63
C VAL A 5 29.60 34.61 32.63
N SER A 6 29.16 33.42 33.05
CA SER A 6 28.91 32.27 32.18
C SER A 6 27.54 32.41 31.50
N LEU A 7 27.52 32.28 30.18
CA LEU A 7 26.33 32.02 29.35
C LEU A 7 26.53 30.65 28.68
N PRO A 8 25.54 29.73 28.71
CA PRO A 8 25.62 28.48 27.97
C PRO A 8 25.17 28.70 26.51
N ALA A 9 26.01 28.28 25.57
CA ALA A 9 25.65 28.17 24.16
C ALA A 9 24.75 26.93 23.95
N GLY A 10 23.65 27.13 23.22
CA GLY A 10 22.65 26.11 22.96
C GLY A 10 23.19 24.92 22.16
N GLU A 11 22.83 23.73 22.62
CA GLU A 11 23.01 22.47 21.92
C GLU A 11 21.99 22.41 20.75
N HIS A 12 22.51 22.44 19.52
CA HIS A 12 21.73 22.09 18.34
C HIS A 12 21.66 20.56 18.24
N GLU A 13 20.50 20.00 18.57
CA GLU A 13 20.12 18.61 18.36
C GLU A 13 20.15 18.30 16.86
N LYS A 14 21.17 17.54 16.42
CA LYS A 14 21.27 17.04 15.05
C LYS A 14 20.38 15.81 14.92
N GLU A 15 19.28 15.96 14.22
CA GLU A 15 18.40 14.89 13.77
C GLU A 15 19.19 13.90 12.92
N ASN A 16 19.44 12.71 13.48
CA ASN A 16 20.24 11.65 12.89
C ASN A 16 19.34 10.82 11.95
N ILE A 17 19.26 11.23 10.69
CA ILE A 17 18.62 10.47 9.61
C ILE A 17 19.66 9.53 9.00
N PRO A 18 19.49 8.19 9.05
CA PRO A 18 20.45 7.26 8.47
C PRO A 18 20.43 7.31 6.92
N PRO A 19 21.59 7.13 6.25
CA PRO A 19 21.75 7.32 4.82
C PRO A 19 21.14 6.20 3.96
N PRO A 20 20.85 6.46 2.67
CA PRO A 20 20.22 5.51 1.77
C PRO A 20 21.19 4.40 1.33
N VAL A 21 20.74 3.15 1.47
CA VAL A 21 21.41 1.95 0.95
C VAL A 21 21.20 1.84 -0.56
N HIS A 22 22.29 1.97 -1.32
CA HIS A 22 22.35 1.72 -2.75
C HIS A 22 22.23 0.22 -3.06
N HIS A 23 21.35 -0.17 -3.98
CA HIS A 23 21.48 -1.45 -4.66
C HIS A 23 21.28 -1.36 -6.17
N SER A 24 22.15 -2.12 -6.83
CA SER A 24 22.56 -2.11 -8.23
C SER A 24 21.59 -2.93 -9.08
N THR A 25 21.18 -2.38 -10.23
CA THR A 25 20.42 -3.10 -11.26
C THR A 25 21.38 -3.93 -12.11
N ALA A 26 21.33 -5.26 -11.98
CA ALA A 26 22.00 -6.19 -12.88
C ALA A 26 21.16 -6.39 -14.16
N ALA A 27 21.74 -5.98 -15.29
CA ALA A 27 21.25 -6.21 -16.63
C ALA A 27 21.43 -7.69 -17.02
N TYR A 28 20.42 -8.29 -17.65
CA TYR A 28 20.57 -9.56 -18.36
C TYR A 28 20.51 -9.31 -19.87
N ASP A 29 21.67 -9.48 -20.46
CA ASP A 29 21.99 -9.54 -21.89
C ASP A 29 21.47 -10.84 -22.51
N LYS A 30 20.84 -10.75 -23.68
CA LYS A 30 20.70 -11.83 -24.66
C LYS A 30 20.66 -11.25 -26.06
N THR A 31 21.81 -11.32 -26.73
CA THR A 31 21.92 -11.45 -28.19
C THR A 31 21.37 -12.82 -28.64
N PRO A 32 20.98 -12.95 -29.93
CA PRO A 32 21.88 -13.64 -30.84
C PRO A 32 21.98 -13.01 -32.26
N THR A 33 23.04 -13.47 -32.92
CA THR A 33 23.73 -13.04 -34.15
C THR A 33 23.23 -13.73 -35.44
N GLU A 34 23.35 -13.01 -36.58
CA GLU A 34 23.49 -13.43 -38.01
C GLU A 34 22.42 -14.30 -38.70
N ALA A 35 22.15 -14.24 -40.01
CA ALA A 35 22.71 -13.55 -41.18
C ALA A 35 21.71 -13.64 -42.36
N ALA A 36 21.95 -12.81 -43.39
CA ALA A 36 21.85 -13.09 -44.84
C ALA A 36 20.96 -12.14 -45.68
N THR A 37 21.62 -11.66 -46.73
CA THR A 37 21.34 -10.64 -47.74
C THR A 37 20.42 -11.13 -48.88
N SER A 38 19.62 -10.25 -49.49
CA SER A 38 19.57 -10.02 -50.95
C SER A 38 18.42 -9.10 -51.38
N ASP A 39 18.71 -8.32 -52.42
CA ASP A 39 17.93 -7.29 -53.10
C ASP A 39 16.56 -7.74 -53.66
N GLY A 40 15.64 -6.77 -53.81
CA GLY A 40 14.45 -6.97 -54.64
C GLY A 40 13.44 -5.82 -54.57
N HIS A 41 13.51 -4.93 -55.56
CA HIS A 41 12.54 -3.88 -55.87
C HIS A 41 11.11 -4.46 -56.02
N GLY A 42 10.14 -3.94 -55.28
CA GLY A 42 8.74 -4.33 -55.45
C GLY A 42 7.81 -3.64 -54.47
N THR A 43 7.06 -2.65 -54.96
CA THR A 43 5.90 -2.01 -54.31
C THR A 43 4.96 -3.02 -53.63
N PRO A 44 4.40 -2.67 -52.47
CA PRO A 44 2.98 -2.99 -52.23
C PRO A 44 2.24 -1.74 -51.72
N ALA A 45 1.19 -1.31 -52.39
CA ALA A 45 -0.17 -1.86 -52.24
C ALA A 45 -0.77 -1.56 -50.85
N SER A 46 -1.70 -0.62 -50.89
CA SER A 46 -2.61 -0.20 -49.83
C SER A 46 -3.48 -1.37 -49.33
N ALA A 47 -3.47 -1.65 -48.02
CA ALA A 47 -4.56 -2.28 -47.24
C ALA A 47 -4.16 -2.31 -45.73
N PRO A 48 -5.10 -2.51 -44.80
CA PRO A 48 -6.07 -1.56 -44.27
C PRO A 48 -5.80 -1.19 -42.80
N ALA A 49 -6.40 -0.10 -42.33
CA ALA A 49 -6.36 0.33 -40.94
C ALA A 49 -6.92 -0.74 -39.99
N ILE A 50 -6.14 -1.14 -38.99
CA ILE A 50 -6.63 -1.88 -37.82
C ILE A 50 -7.10 -0.82 -36.80
N PRO A 51 -8.36 -0.87 -36.35
CA PRO A 51 -8.85 0.00 -35.30
C PRO A 51 -8.50 -0.58 -33.92
N ASP A 52 -8.32 0.35 -32.97
CA ASP A 52 -8.54 0.19 -31.53
C ASP A 52 -7.37 -0.27 -30.64
N ALA A 53 -6.67 0.75 -30.09
CA ALA A 53 -6.26 0.80 -28.69
C ALA A 53 -6.21 2.30 -28.32
N PRO A 54 -6.78 2.75 -27.17
CA PRO A 54 -6.69 4.16 -26.79
C PRO A 54 -5.22 4.48 -26.54
N PRO A 55 -4.61 5.39 -27.33
CA PRO A 55 -3.21 5.75 -27.10
C PRO A 55 -3.16 6.61 -25.85
N VAL A 56 -2.18 6.35 -24.99
CA VAL A 56 -1.64 7.35 -24.06
C VAL A 56 -1.66 8.72 -24.75
N PRO A 57 -2.22 9.78 -24.14
CA PRO A 57 -2.37 11.07 -24.81
C PRO A 57 -0.98 11.61 -25.14
N ARG A 58 -0.51 11.37 -26.36
CA ARG A 58 0.68 12.02 -26.92
C ARG A 58 0.27 13.47 -27.11
N PHE A 59 0.82 14.36 -26.29
CA PHE A 59 0.56 15.78 -26.45
C PHE A 59 1.05 16.22 -27.82
N THR A 60 0.21 16.95 -28.56
CA THR A 60 0.61 17.55 -29.82
C THR A 60 1.70 18.58 -29.56
N ARG A 61 2.65 18.71 -30.50
CA ARG A 61 3.78 19.63 -30.37
C ARG A 61 3.33 21.06 -30.05
N ASP A 62 2.25 21.52 -30.67
CA ASP A 62 1.69 22.85 -30.44
C ASP A 62 1.17 23.04 -29.01
N LYS A 63 0.57 22.01 -28.42
CA LYS A 63 0.07 22.05 -27.04
C LYS A 63 1.23 22.04 -26.03
N LEU A 64 2.29 21.32 -26.35
CA LEU A 64 3.51 21.31 -25.54
C LEU A 64 4.21 22.67 -25.57
N ASP A 65 4.30 23.29 -26.75
CA ASP A 65 4.92 24.60 -26.91
C ASP A 65 4.11 25.71 -26.21
N ALA A 66 2.77 25.61 -26.21
CA ALA A 66 1.91 26.51 -25.43
C ALA A 66 2.12 26.36 -23.91
N LEU A 67 2.21 25.13 -23.40
CA LEU A 67 2.48 24.89 -21.98
C LEU A 67 3.88 25.38 -21.57
N LYS A 68 4.87 25.30 -22.45
CA LYS A 68 6.21 25.86 -22.18
C LYS A 68 6.24 27.39 -22.15
N GLN A 69 5.18 28.08 -22.56
CA GLN A 69 5.05 29.53 -22.38
C GLN A 69 4.43 29.89 -21.01
N ASP A 70 3.84 28.92 -20.33
CA ASP A 70 3.38 29.07 -18.96
C ASP A 70 4.61 29.12 -18.03
N ALA A 71 4.69 30.17 -17.21
CA ALA A 71 5.80 30.40 -16.29
C ALA A 71 5.87 29.29 -15.23
N ASP A 72 4.71 28.85 -14.72
CA ASP A 72 4.63 27.84 -13.66
C ASP A 72 5.08 26.48 -14.19
N PHE A 73 4.65 26.12 -15.40
CA PHE A 73 5.07 24.87 -16.03
C PHE A 73 6.56 24.89 -16.41
N SER A 74 7.07 26.02 -16.89
CA SER A 74 8.50 26.17 -17.21
C SER A 74 9.38 26.04 -15.98
N GLN A 75 8.96 26.64 -14.86
CA GLN A 75 9.63 26.49 -13.56
C GLN A 75 9.58 25.03 -13.09
N LEU A 76 8.43 24.36 -13.23
CA LEU A 76 8.27 22.96 -12.89
C LEU A 76 9.24 22.04 -13.66
N LEU A 77 9.42 22.28 -14.96
CA LEU A 77 10.39 21.54 -15.78
C LEU A 77 11.81 21.71 -15.23
N PHE A 78 12.22 22.96 -14.97
CA PHE A 78 13.55 23.28 -14.44
C PHE A 78 13.81 22.65 -13.06
N LEU A 79 12.84 22.73 -12.15
CA LEU A 79 12.93 22.12 -10.82
C LEU A 79 13.04 20.59 -10.93
N THR A 80 12.23 19.99 -11.80
CA THR A 80 12.27 18.54 -12.02
C THR A 80 13.62 18.08 -12.56
N GLU A 81 14.19 18.79 -13.53
CA GLU A 81 15.56 18.54 -14.02
C GLU A 81 16.61 18.67 -12.92
N THR A 82 16.46 19.68 -12.06
CA THR A 82 17.35 19.91 -10.91
C THR A 82 17.29 18.74 -9.92
N TYR A 83 16.10 18.25 -9.57
CA TYR A 83 15.95 17.09 -8.68
C TYR A 83 16.50 15.80 -9.29
N LEU A 84 16.28 15.58 -10.58
CA LEU A 84 16.75 14.37 -11.26
C LEU A 84 18.27 14.37 -11.51
N GLY A 85 18.87 15.55 -11.66
CA GLY A 85 20.27 15.74 -12.02
C GLY A 85 20.55 15.43 -13.50
N LYS A 86 19.51 15.51 -14.34
CA LYS A 86 19.58 15.27 -15.79
C LYS A 86 18.52 16.10 -16.51
N THR A 87 18.73 16.31 -17.80
CA THR A 87 17.70 16.89 -18.67
C THR A 87 16.56 15.91 -18.88
N LEU A 88 15.35 16.45 -19.07
CA LEU A 88 14.16 15.64 -19.31
C LEU A 88 14.08 15.20 -20.77
N ASN A 89 13.76 13.92 -20.99
CA ASN A 89 13.42 13.43 -22.32
C ASN A 89 11.95 13.72 -22.67
N SER A 90 11.58 13.56 -23.94
CA SER A 90 10.22 13.84 -24.41
C SER A 90 9.13 13.08 -23.66
N THR A 91 9.37 11.83 -23.26
CA THR A 91 8.40 11.03 -22.50
C THR A 91 8.18 11.60 -21.10
N GLU A 92 9.24 12.03 -20.44
CA GLU A 92 9.20 12.63 -19.10
C GLU A 92 8.50 13.98 -19.12
N ILE A 93 8.76 14.80 -20.14
CA ILE A 93 8.05 16.06 -20.36
C ILE A 93 6.55 15.80 -20.59
N ASN A 94 6.19 14.80 -21.41
CA ASN A 94 4.80 14.43 -21.64
C ASN A 94 4.11 13.96 -20.34
N ALA A 95 4.80 13.26 -19.45
CA ALA A 95 4.27 12.86 -18.15
C ALA A 95 3.99 14.08 -17.25
N LEU A 96 4.89 15.06 -17.20
CA LEU A 96 4.64 16.31 -16.47
C LEU A 96 3.48 17.10 -17.07
N CYS A 97 3.36 17.17 -18.40
CA CYS A 97 2.20 17.74 -19.07
C CYS A 97 0.90 17.01 -18.68
N TYR A 98 0.93 15.69 -18.59
CA TYR A 98 -0.22 14.90 -18.15
C TYR A 98 -0.64 15.28 -16.72
N TYR A 99 0.28 15.41 -15.78
CA TYR A 99 -0.06 15.81 -14.41
C TYR A 99 -0.62 17.23 -14.33
N TYR A 100 -0.01 18.17 -15.06
CA TYR A 100 -0.40 19.57 -15.04
C TYR A 100 -1.72 19.83 -15.78
N ASP A 101 -1.85 19.33 -17.01
CA ASP A 101 -2.98 19.65 -17.87
C ASP A 101 -4.12 18.62 -17.80
N THR A 102 -3.83 17.35 -17.57
CA THR A 102 -4.88 16.30 -17.54
C THR A 102 -5.36 16.04 -16.11
N LEU A 103 -4.46 15.81 -15.15
CA LEU A 103 -4.84 15.64 -13.74
C LEU A 103 -5.17 16.95 -13.04
N LYS A 104 -4.84 18.09 -13.68
CA LYS A 104 -5.05 19.45 -13.16
C LYS A 104 -4.45 19.63 -11.75
N PHE A 105 -3.27 19.05 -11.54
CA PHE A 105 -2.51 19.26 -10.32
C PHE A 105 -1.85 20.65 -10.34
N PRO A 106 -1.90 21.41 -9.24
CA PRO A 106 -1.11 22.64 -9.11
C PRO A 106 0.39 22.35 -9.27
N ALA A 107 1.14 23.31 -9.81
CA ALA A 107 2.59 23.16 -10.01
C ALA A 107 3.33 22.76 -8.71
N GLU A 108 2.98 23.40 -7.59
CA GLU A 108 3.54 23.07 -6.26
C GLU A 108 3.29 21.62 -5.83
N LEU A 109 2.13 21.04 -6.20
CA LEU A 109 1.82 19.65 -5.89
C LEU A 109 2.66 18.69 -6.72
N ILE A 110 2.88 19.01 -7.99
CA ILE A 110 3.71 18.21 -8.89
C ILE A 110 5.19 18.30 -8.49
N GLU A 111 5.65 19.49 -8.09
CA GLU A 111 6.98 19.69 -7.50
C GLU A 111 7.17 18.79 -6.29
N TYR A 112 6.25 18.85 -5.32
CA TYR A 112 6.30 18.02 -4.11
C TYR A 112 6.26 16.52 -4.42
N LEU A 113 5.46 16.11 -5.42
CA LEU A 113 5.40 14.73 -5.89
C LEU A 113 6.77 14.25 -6.38
N VAL A 114 7.40 15.00 -7.27
CA VAL A 114 8.70 14.66 -7.85
C VAL A 114 9.78 14.65 -6.76
N GLU A 115 9.86 15.70 -5.95
CA GLU A 115 10.80 15.82 -4.83
C GLU A 115 10.68 14.61 -3.87
N SER A 116 9.45 14.26 -3.50
CA SER A 116 9.16 13.17 -2.57
C SER A 116 9.54 11.80 -3.13
N CYS A 117 9.34 11.58 -4.43
CA CYS A 117 9.75 10.32 -5.09
C CYS A 117 11.27 10.23 -5.21
N VAL A 118 11.93 11.32 -5.62
CA VAL A 118 13.38 11.37 -5.82
C VAL A 118 14.14 11.25 -4.50
N SER A 119 13.69 11.93 -3.43
CA SER A 119 14.31 11.84 -2.09
C SER A 119 14.24 10.43 -1.49
N LYS A 120 13.23 9.63 -1.88
CA LYS A 120 13.11 8.21 -1.53
C LYS A 120 13.88 7.27 -2.46
N GLY A 121 14.63 7.80 -3.43
CA GLY A 121 15.41 7.02 -4.41
C GLY A 121 14.62 6.55 -5.64
N HIS A 122 13.32 6.87 -5.75
CA HIS A 122 12.48 6.46 -6.87
C HIS A 122 12.46 7.52 -7.97
N LYS A 123 13.42 7.48 -8.89
CA LYS A 123 13.54 8.43 -10.02
C LYS A 123 12.77 8.03 -11.29
N SER A 124 12.11 6.87 -11.30
CA SER A 124 11.38 6.38 -12.48
C SER A 124 10.07 7.14 -12.67
N PHE A 125 9.86 7.73 -13.84
CA PHE A 125 8.60 8.41 -14.16
C PHE A 125 7.39 7.48 -14.14
N HIS A 126 7.57 6.19 -14.41
CA HIS A 126 6.50 5.20 -14.27
C HIS A 126 6.05 5.06 -12.80
N TYR A 127 7.01 5.10 -11.86
CA TYR A 127 6.68 5.09 -10.42
C TYR A 127 6.00 6.40 -10.01
N ILE A 128 6.52 7.55 -10.45
CA ILE A 128 5.93 8.87 -10.18
C ILE A 128 4.49 8.92 -10.70
N GLU A 129 4.23 8.35 -11.88
CA GLU A 129 2.88 8.28 -12.47
C GLU A 129 1.92 7.46 -11.61
N ALA A 130 2.35 6.29 -11.10
CA ALA A 130 1.54 5.48 -10.21
C ALA A 130 1.15 6.24 -8.93
N VAL A 131 2.08 7.01 -8.35
CA VAL A 131 1.80 7.86 -7.19
C VAL A 131 0.85 9.00 -7.56
N ALA A 132 1.05 9.65 -8.71
CA ALA A 132 0.16 10.71 -9.22
C ALA A 132 -1.28 10.20 -9.41
N GLN A 133 -1.44 9.01 -10.00
CA GLN A 133 -2.75 8.39 -10.19
C GLN A 133 -3.41 8.01 -8.86
N ARG A 134 -2.63 7.55 -7.86
CA ARG A 134 -3.13 7.27 -6.51
C ARG A 134 -3.62 8.56 -5.84
N TRP A 135 -2.88 9.66 -5.95
CA TRP A 135 -3.29 10.98 -5.43
C TRP A 135 -4.55 11.50 -6.12
N HIS A 136 -4.62 11.37 -7.44
CA HIS A 136 -5.79 11.80 -8.21
C HIS A 136 -7.04 10.99 -7.83
N SER A 137 -6.91 9.68 -7.69
CA SER A 137 -8.00 8.78 -7.27
C SER A 137 -8.45 9.04 -5.83
N ALA A 138 -7.53 9.46 -4.96
CA ALA A 138 -7.82 9.90 -3.60
C ALA A 138 -8.37 11.33 -3.52
N GLY A 139 -8.43 12.07 -4.64
CA GLY A 139 -8.93 13.44 -4.68
C GLY A 139 -7.98 14.48 -4.09
N ILE A 140 -6.70 14.15 -3.90
CA ILE A 140 -5.68 15.07 -3.38
C ILE A 140 -5.43 16.18 -4.41
N ARG A 141 -5.54 17.44 -3.98
CA ARG A 141 -5.25 18.62 -4.79
C ARG A 141 -4.25 19.58 -4.18
N THR A 142 -3.86 19.37 -2.92
CA THR A 142 -2.91 20.25 -2.23
C THR A 142 -1.73 19.49 -1.64
N VAL A 143 -0.61 20.20 -1.45
CA VAL A 143 0.59 19.64 -0.79
C VAL A 143 0.27 19.21 0.65
N GLN A 144 -0.60 19.95 1.34
CA GLN A 144 -1.00 19.62 2.72
C GLN A 144 -1.75 18.28 2.79
N GLU A 145 -2.72 18.06 1.89
CA GLU A 145 -3.44 16.79 1.77
C GLU A 145 -2.48 15.63 1.44
N ALA A 146 -1.54 15.84 0.51
CA ALA A 146 -0.53 14.83 0.17
C ALA A 146 0.35 14.44 1.37
N LYS A 147 0.79 15.44 2.16
CA LYS A 147 1.55 15.22 3.41
C LYS A 147 0.69 14.49 4.45
N GLN A 148 -0.56 14.89 4.62
CA GLN A 148 -1.48 14.24 5.55
C GLN A 148 -1.71 12.78 5.16
N GLN A 149 -1.98 12.49 3.89
CA GLN A 149 -2.14 11.12 3.42
C GLN A 149 -0.86 10.30 3.64
N SER A 150 0.32 10.83 3.29
CA SER A 150 1.59 10.15 3.51
C SER A 150 1.80 9.80 4.99
N SER A 151 1.48 10.74 5.90
CA SER A 151 1.58 10.52 7.35
C SER A 151 0.62 9.44 7.85
N GLN A 152 -0.58 9.33 7.27
CA GLN A 152 -1.54 8.29 7.58
C GLN A 152 -1.03 6.91 7.16
N TYR A 153 -0.48 6.79 5.94
CA TYR A 153 0.15 5.55 5.47
C TYR A 153 1.32 5.13 6.37
N THR A 154 2.20 6.08 6.72
CA THR A 154 3.29 5.83 7.66
C THR A 154 2.77 5.29 8.99
N LYS A 155 1.75 5.93 9.56
CA LYS A 155 1.11 5.47 10.81
C LYS A 155 0.54 4.05 10.65
N GLN A 156 -0.13 3.77 9.55
CA GLN A 156 -0.68 2.46 9.24
C GLN A 156 0.39 1.37 9.21
N TYR A 157 1.52 1.60 8.51
CA TYR A 157 2.61 0.64 8.46
C TYR A 157 3.19 0.37 9.86
N TYR A 158 3.46 1.41 10.64
CA TYR A 158 3.97 1.24 12.00
C TYR A 158 2.97 0.56 12.93
N SER A 159 1.66 0.81 12.78
CA SER A 159 0.62 0.10 13.53
C SER A 159 0.66 -1.41 13.27
N VAL A 160 0.82 -1.82 12.00
CA VAL A 160 0.92 -3.24 11.62
C VAL A 160 2.22 -3.86 12.13
N LEU A 161 3.35 -3.17 12.00
CA LEU A 161 4.64 -3.65 12.53
C LEU A 161 4.59 -3.83 14.05
N ARG A 162 3.99 -2.89 14.79
CA ARG A 162 3.77 -3.01 16.23
C ARG A 162 2.90 -4.22 16.58
N ALA A 163 1.88 -4.52 15.78
CA ALA A 163 1.05 -5.71 15.99
C ALA A 163 1.82 -7.02 15.77
N PHE A 164 2.86 -7.01 14.92
CA PHE A 164 3.82 -8.11 14.80
C PHE A 164 4.89 -8.14 15.91
N GLY A 165 4.92 -7.16 16.82
CA GLY A 165 5.96 -7.01 17.84
C GLY A 165 7.27 -6.43 17.32
N ILE A 166 7.27 -5.79 16.13
CA ILE A 166 8.43 -5.16 15.53
C ILE A 166 8.38 -3.66 15.83
N THR A 167 9.28 -3.16 16.70
CA THR A 167 9.35 -1.74 17.09
C THR A 167 10.67 -1.06 16.73
N ASP A 168 11.74 -1.84 16.57
CA ASP A 168 13.11 -1.29 16.58
C ASP A 168 13.63 -0.91 15.19
N ARG A 169 12.80 -1.01 14.15
CA ARG A 169 13.18 -0.67 12.77
C ARG A 169 12.03 -0.13 11.95
N SER A 170 12.38 0.53 10.85
CA SER A 170 11.43 0.95 9.83
C SER A 170 10.91 -0.23 8.99
N PRO A 171 9.70 -0.11 8.41
CA PRO A 171 9.16 -1.10 7.47
C PRO A 171 10.09 -1.30 6.26
N ILE A 172 10.29 -2.55 5.88
CA ILE A 172 11.04 -2.91 4.67
C ILE A 172 10.08 -2.89 3.47
N GLU A 173 10.57 -2.63 2.25
CA GLU A 173 9.76 -2.52 1.03
C GLU A 173 8.84 -3.74 0.80
N GLN A 174 9.32 -4.96 1.04
CA GLN A 174 8.51 -6.17 0.95
C GLN A 174 7.34 -6.19 1.94
N GLU A 175 7.54 -5.63 3.14
CA GLU A 175 6.50 -5.53 4.18
C GLU A 175 5.48 -4.46 3.81
N ILE A 176 5.96 -3.31 3.31
CA ILE A 176 5.10 -2.24 2.79
C ILE A 176 4.20 -2.78 1.68
N HIS A 177 4.77 -3.50 0.71
CA HIS A 177 4.01 -4.11 -0.39
C HIS A 177 2.94 -5.09 0.13
N MET A 178 3.26 -5.90 1.14
CA MET A 178 2.30 -6.82 1.73
C MET A 178 1.15 -6.08 2.43
N ILE A 179 1.46 -5.03 3.18
CA ILE A 179 0.45 -4.21 3.88
C ILE A 179 -0.42 -3.47 2.86
N ASP A 180 0.17 -2.94 1.79
CA ASP A 180 -0.54 -2.30 0.69
C ASP A 180 -1.47 -3.31 -0.02
N HIS A 181 -1.02 -4.54 -0.23
CA HIS A 181 -1.86 -5.61 -0.79
C HIS A 181 -3.10 -5.87 0.08
N TRP A 182 -2.94 -6.03 1.39
CA TRP A 182 -4.08 -6.27 2.29
C TRP A 182 -5.05 -5.09 2.39
N THR A 183 -4.54 -3.88 2.26
CA THR A 183 -5.35 -2.66 2.37
C THR A 183 -6.08 -2.37 1.06
N ASN A 184 -5.38 -2.45 -0.06
CA ASN A 184 -5.91 -2.02 -1.36
C ASN A 184 -6.62 -3.17 -2.10
N ASP A 185 -6.05 -4.38 -2.10
CA ASP A 185 -6.58 -5.50 -2.89
C ASP A 185 -7.64 -6.28 -2.10
N PHE A 186 -7.43 -6.47 -0.80
CA PHE A 186 -8.43 -7.10 0.06
C PHE A 186 -9.42 -6.12 0.70
N GLY A 187 -9.09 -4.82 0.74
CA GLY A 187 -9.97 -3.80 1.31
C GLY A 187 -10.08 -3.87 2.83
N PHE A 188 -9.11 -4.48 3.53
CA PHE A 188 -9.15 -4.59 4.98
C PHE A 188 -8.75 -3.28 5.67
N SER A 189 -9.43 -2.96 6.77
CA SER A 189 -9.00 -1.87 7.64
C SER A 189 -7.75 -2.25 8.43
N THR A 190 -6.96 -1.24 8.81
CA THR A 190 -5.77 -1.41 9.66
C THR A 190 -6.07 -2.23 10.92
N ASP A 191 -7.25 -2.06 11.53
CA ASP A 191 -7.63 -2.76 12.75
C ASP A 191 -7.83 -4.27 12.53
N LEU A 192 -8.31 -4.68 11.35
CA LEU A 192 -8.44 -6.09 10.98
C LEU A 192 -7.07 -6.68 10.64
N ILE A 193 -6.23 -5.94 9.95
CA ILE A 193 -4.85 -6.37 9.65
C ILE A 193 -4.08 -6.59 10.96
N CYS A 194 -4.12 -5.63 11.89
CA CYS A 194 -3.50 -5.77 13.22
C CYS A 194 -4.02 -6.98 14.01
N GLU A 195 -5.30 -7.31 13.88
CA GLU A 195 -5.89 -8.50 14.49
C GLU A 195 -5.31 -9.79 13.88
N ALA A 196 -5.19 -9.87 12.55
CA ALA A 196 -4.55 -11.01 11.88
C ALA A 196 -3.06 -11.15 12.27
N CYS A 197 -2.34 -10.05 12.40
CA CYS A 197 -0.97 -10.02 12.91
C CYS A 197 -0.91 -10.56 14.35
N SER A 198 -1.81 -10.12 15.22
CA SER A 198 -1.88 -10.58 16.61
C SER A 198 -2.14 -12.10 16.69
N ARG A 199 -3.05 -12.62 15.88
CA ARG A 199 -3.33 -14.07 15.78
C ARG A 199 -2.14 -14.86 15.24
N THR A 200 -1.38 -14.28 14.31
CA THR A 200 -0.14 -14.87 13.81
C THR A 200 0.85 -15.05 14.96
N ILE A 201 1.10 -14.00 15.75
CA ILE A 201 1.98 -14.10 16.91
C ILE A 201 1.46 -15.13 17.93
N GLN A 202 0.16 -15.17 18.20
CA GLN A 202 -0.42 -16.16 19.12
C GLN A 202 -0.28 -17.61 18.64
N ALA A 203 -0.37 -17.84 17.31
CA ALA A 203 -0.34 -19.19 16.74
C ALA A 203 1.08 -19.76 16.62
N ILE A 204 2.05 -18.93 16.18
CA ILE A 204 3.41 -19.41 15.82
C ILE A 204 4.53 -18.74 16.61
N ASN A 205 4.21 -17.78 17.49
CA ASN A 205 5.16 -17.02 18.32
C ASN A 205 6.30 -16.36 17.51
N LYS A 206 6.00 -15.97 16.27
CA LYS A 206 6.94 -15.35 15.32
C LYS A 206 6.18 -14.40 14.40
N ALA A 207 6.77 -13.25 14.09
CA ALA A 207 6.29 -12.36 13.04
C ALA A 207 6.44 -13.03 11.65
N SER A 208 5.33 -13.45 11.06
CA SER A 208 5.29 -14.06 9.73
C SER A 208 4.21 -13.40 8.87
N PHE A 209 4.65 -12.51 7.97
CA PHE A 209 3.76 -11.84 7.03
C PHE A 209 3.03 -12.84 6.10
N SER A 210 3.70 -13.93 5.69
CA SER A 210 3.06 -14.98 4.88
C SER A 210 1.96 -15.74 5.64
N TYR A 211 2.12 -15.93 6.96
CA TYR A 211 1.06 -16.56 7.76
C TYR A 211 -0.11 -15.61 7.96
N ALA A 212 0.15 -14.33 8.24
CA ALA A 212 -0.89 -13.31 8.33
C ALA A 212 -1.67 -13.16 7.01
N ASP A 213 -0.97 -13.21 5.88
CA ASP A 213 -1.59 -13.22 4.55
C ASP A 213 -2.57 -14.38 4.37
N SER A 214 -2.20 -15.57 4.82
CA SER A 214 -3.08 -16.75 4.77
C SER A 214 -4.35 -16.58 5.62
N ILE A 215 -4.23 -15.93 6.78
CA ILE A 215 -5.38 -15.59 7.64
C ILE A 215 -6.30 -14.59 6.91
N LEU A 216 -5.72 -13.51 6.39
CA LEU A 216 -6.46 -12.45 5.70
C LEU A 216 -7.12 -12.96 4.41
N ALA A 217 -6.44 -13.80 3.64
CA ALA A 217 -7.00 -14.46 2.47
C ALA A 217 -8.19 -15.37 2.83
N ASN A 218 -8.15 -16.05 3.97
CA ASN A 218 -9.29 -16.83 4.47
C ASN A 218 -10.47 -15.91 4.86
N TRP A 219 -10.19 -14.79 5.53
CA TRP A 219 -11.22 -13.82 5.88
C TRP A 219 -11.87 -13.16 4.67
N GLN A 220 -11.08 -12.91 3.61
CA GLN A 220 -11.59 -12.38 2.36
C GLN A 220 -12.57 -13.37 1.70
N LYS A 221 -12.23 -14.67 1.68
CA LYS A 221 -13.13 -15.74 1.21
C LYS A 221 -14.42 -15.83 2.03
N GLN A 222 -14.33 -15.55 3.33
CA GLN A 222 -15.47 -15.52 4.24
C GLN A 222 -16.24 -14.18 4.24
N LYS A 223 -15.83 -13.21 3.41
CA LYS A 223 -16.42 -11.87 3.27
C LYS A 223 -16.53 -11.12 4.60
N VAL A 224 -15.47 -11.20 5.39
CA VAL A 224 -15.34 -10.44 6.65
C VAL A 224 -15.07 -8.98 6.31
N HIS A 225 -15.91 -8.08 6.80
CA HIS A 225 -15.69 -6.64 6.62
C HIS A 225 -15.65 -5.89 7.96
N SER A 226 -16.12 -6.52 9.05
CA SER A 226 -16.15 -5.93 10.38
C SER A 226 -15.56 -6.86 11.44
N ARG A 227 -15.11 -6.26 12.55
CA ARG A 227 -14.75 -6.98 13.79
C ARG A 227 -15.87 -7.92 14.26
N LYS A 228 -17.14 -7.53 14.07
CA LYS A 228 -18.30 -8.37 14.42
C LYS A 228 -18.36 -9.65 13.59
N ASP A 229 -17.96 -9.60 12.32
CA ASP A 229 -17.95 -10.78 11.45
C ASP A 229 -16.88 -11.78 11.91
N LEU A 230 -15.75 -11.27 12.42
CA LEU A 230 -14.72 -12.10 13.05
C LEU A 230 -15.23 -12.85 14.27
N GLU A 231 -15.97 -12.18 15.17
CA GLU A 231 -16.53 -12.82 16.36
C GLU A 231 -17.45 -14.00 16.01
N VAL A 232 -18.24 -13.86 14.93
CA VAL A 232 -19.12 -14.94 14.44
C VAL A 232 -18.31 -16.11 13.91
N ILE A 233 -17.22 -15.84 13.18
CA ILE A 233 -16.33 -16.89 12.64
C ILE A 233 -15.58 -17.59 13.76
N ASP A 234 -15.07 -16.83 14.74
CA ASP A 234 -14.36 -17.38 15.88
C ASP A 234 -15.26 -18.24 16.76
N ALA A 235 -16.52 -17.82 16.96
CA ALA A 235 -17.52 -18.63 17.65
C ALA A 235 -17.77 -19.96 16.91
N ARG A 236 -17.85 -19.94 15.58
CA ARG A 236 -17.97 -21.16 14.76
C ARG A 236 -16.75 -22.07 14.87
N HIS A 237 -15.55 -21.50 14.91
CA HIS A 237 -14.29 -22.27 14.99
C HIS A 237 -14.03 -22.84 16.39
N THR A 238 -14.41 -22.14 17.46
CA THR A 238 -14.21 -22.57 18.86
C THR A 238 -15.34 -23.46 19.39
N GLY A 239 -16.40 -23.68 18.61
CA GLY A 239 -17.60 -24.40 19.05
C GLY A 239 -18.42 -23.64 20.10
N ALA A 240 -18.04 -22.41 20.42
CA ALA A 240 -18.78 -21.55 21.32
C ALA A 240 -20.04 -21.02 20.62
N LYS A 241 -21.20 -21.07 21.30
CA LYS A 241 -22.45 -20.53 20.76
C LYS A 241 -22.23 -19.05 20.39
N PRO A 242 -22.48 -18.62 19.13
CA PRO A 242 -22.31 -17.24 18.73
C PRO A 242 -23.18 -16.32 19.62
N PRO A 243 -22.75 -15.08 19.87
CA PRO A 243 -23.54 -14.14 20.65
C PRO A 243 -24.90 -13.98 19.97
N ARG A 244 -25.95 -14.49 20.62
CA ARG A 244 -27.32 -14.33 20.15
C ARG A 244 -27.60 -12.83 20.14
N ALA A 245 -27.76 -12.27 18.94
CA ALA A 245 -28.40 -10.98 18.79
C ALA A 245 -29.75 -11.05 19.52
N ASN A 246 -29.96 -10.14 20.46
CA ASN A 246 -31.19 -9.99 21.24
C ASN A 246 -32.38 -9.76 20.29
N SER A 247 -32.94 -10.84 19.74
CA SER A 247 -34.30 -10.88 19.24
C SER A 247 -35.17 -11.19 20.44
N ASN A 248 -35.68 -10.11 21.02
CA ASN A 248 -36.68 -10.12 22.05
C ASN A 248 -38.01 -10.56 21.43
N GLU A 249 -38.14 -11.85 21.11
CA GLU A 249 -39.42 -12.44 20.71
C GLU A 249 -39.83 -13.52 21.70
N LYS A 250 -40.56 -13.07 22.73
CA LYS A 250 -41.53 -13.91 23.42
C LYS A 250 -42.54 -14.39 22.39
N LYS A 251 -42.61 -15.70 22.16
CA LYS A 251 -43.89 -16.36 21.83
C LYS A 251 -43.92 -17.82 22.26
N SER A 252 -44.74 -18.02 23.29
CA SER A 252 -45.69 -19.11 23.50
C SER A 252 -45.21 -20.57 23.44
N GLN A 253 -45.27 -21.20 24.62
CA GLN A 253 -45.42 -22.64 24.83
C GLN A 253 -46.36 -23.29 23.81
N ALA A 254 -45.88 -24.35 23.16
CA ALA A 254 -46.71 -25.43 22.66
C ALA A 254 -46.14 -26.74 23.21
N ASN A 255 -46.99 -27.47 23.94
CA ASN A 255 -46.72 -28.73 24.61
C ASN A 255 -46.15 -29.77 23.66
N ASN A 256 -44.91 -30.21 23.90
CA ASN A 256 -44.46 -31.55 23.51
C ASN A 256 -43.41 -32.06 24.51
N ARG A 257 -43.90 -32.82 25.49
CA ARG A 257 -43.16 -33.42 26.62
C ARG A 257 -42.17 -34.52 26.19
N PHE A 258 -42.03 -34.79 24.89
CA PHE A 258 -41.13 -35.81 24.33
C PHE A 258 -39.72 -35.27 24.01
N ASN A 259 -39.55 -33.95 23.90
CA ASN A 259 -38.26 -33.33 23.55
C ASN A 259 -37.55 -32.69 24.76
N ASN A 260 -37.99 -32.96 25.98
CA ASN A 260 -37.37 -32.48 27.21
C ASN A 260 -36.25 -33.42 27.70
N PHE A 261 -35.37 -33.85 26.78
CA PHE A 261 -34.13 -34.50 27.14
C PHE A 261 -33.03 -33.43 27.18
N SER A 262 -32.44 -33.25 28.35
CA SER A 262 -31.19 -32.52 28.49
C SER A 262 -30.12 -33.22 27.66
N GLN A 263 -29.74 -32.63 26.52
CA GLN A 263 -28.51 -33.01 25.82
C GLN A 263 -27.37 -32.89 26.83
N ARG A 264 -26.74 -34.02 27.16
CA ARG A 264 -25.59 -34.05 28.06
C ARG A 264 -24.44 -33.33 27.37
N GLU A 265 -24.18 -32.08 27.76
CA GLU A 265 -22.91 -31.41 27.46
C GLU A 265 -21.84 -32.14 28.27
N TYR A 266 -21.08 -33.02 27.62
CA TYR A 266 -19.89 -33.62 28.20
C TYR A 266 -18.74 -32.62 28.10
N ASP A 267 -18.29 -32.08 29.23
CA ASP A 267 -17.03 -31.32 29.28
C ASP A 267 -15.85 -32.30 29.28
N TYR A 268 -15.31 -32.54 28.09
CA TYR A 268 -14.18 -33.45 27.88
C TYR A 268 -12.94 -33.04 28.69
N ARG A 269 -12.74 -31.74 28.96
CA ARG A 269 -11.58 -31.27 29.74
C ARG A 269 -11.70 -31.67 31.20
N GLU A 270 -12.90 -31.62 31.76
CA GLU A 270 -13.13 -32.06 33.15
C GLU A 270 -12.95 -33.57 33.30
N LEU A 271 -13.34 -34.34 32.27
CA LEU A 271 -13.16 -35.79 32.22
C LEU A 271 -11.68 -36.19 32.15
N GLU A 272 -10.91 -35.50 31.30
CA GLU A 272 -9.46 -35.68 31.19
C GLU A 272 -8.74 -35.36 32.51
N GLN A 273 -9.10 -34.25 33.16
CA GLN A 273 -8.54 -33.90 34.46
C GLN A 273 -8.86 -34.93 35.55
N LYS A 274 -10.04 -35.55 35.52
CA LYS A 274 -10.41 -36.62 36.46
C LYS A 274 -9.68 -37.93 36.20
N LEU A 275 -9.32 -38.21 34.94
CA LEU A 275 -8.50 -39.37 34.58
C LEU A 275 -7.05 -39.19 35.02
N LEU A 276 -6.48 -38.00 34.80
CA LEU A 276 -5.11 -37.66 35.20
C LEU A 276 -4.90 -37.63 36.71
N LYS A 277 -5.93 -37.28 37.49
CA LYS A 277 -5.88 -37.32 38.97
C LYS A 277 -6.02 -38.72 39.58
N LYS A 278 -6.20 -39.76 38.75
CA LYS A 278 -6.46 -41.14 39.19
C LYS A 278 -5.31 -42.12 38.89
N GLN A 279 -4.15 -41.60 38.44
CA GLN A 279 -2.85 -42.27 38.48
C GLN A 279 -2.01 -41.66 39.59
#